data_AF-A0A1K1MCZ4-F1
#
_entry.id   AF-A0A1K1MCZ4-F1
#
_cell.length_a   1.000
_cell.length_b   1.000
_cell.length_c   1.000
_cell.angle_alpha   90.00
_cell.angle_beta   90.00
_cell.angle_gamma   90.00
#
_symmetry.space_group_name_H-M   'P 1'
#
loop_
_entity.id
_entity.type
_entity.pdbx_description
1 polymer ?
#
loop_
_entity_poly.entity_id
_entity_poly.type
_entity_poly.pdbx_seq_one_letter_code
_entity_poly.pdbx_strand_id
1 'polypeptide(L)'
;MKTFKRYLSVFMIIGVIIFAIGFVLLAIDKTYFKWQMVIALLAAICIYVFPMSLYLSSRASTVEVRINKSKNELINKIDDISFNKCNRKNKKEVGKETIYSAADKFSAWLTNPVKVSDHDEYVIVEVPKAYKKYYTSLA
;
A
#
# COMPACT_ATOMS: atom_id res chain seq x y z
N MET A 1 -11.38 -4.37 5.40
CA MET A 1 -10.25 -4.37 6.38
C MET A 1 -9.55 -3.02 6.37
N LYS A 2 -9.25 -2.47 7.56
CA LYS A 2 -8.37 -1.29 7.71
C LYS A 2 -7.01 -1.57 7.04
N THR A 3 -6.42 -0.57 6.37
CA THR A 3 -5.14 -0.68 5.63
C THR A 3 -4.06 -1.38 6.46
N PHE A 4 -3.92 -1.00 7.73
CA PHE A 4 -2.98 -1.62 8.68
C PHE A 4 -3.14 -3.13 8.81
N LYS A 5 -4.38 -3.63 8.93
CA LYS A 5 -4.62 -5.07 9.09
C LYS A 5 -4.18 -5.86 7.85
N ARG A 6 -4.30 -5.29 6.65
CA ARG A 6 -3.86 -5.96 5.41
C ARG A 6 -2.34 -6.15 5.41
N TYR A 7 -1.59 -5.09 5.72
CA TYR A 7 -0.13 -5.16 5.82
C TYR A 7 0.33 -6.06 6.97
N LEU A 8 -0.31 -5.97 8.14
CA LEU A 8 -0.01 -6.83 9.28
C LEU A 8 -0.16 -8.30 8.91
N SER A 9 -1.24 -8.69 8.24
CA SER A 9 -1.43 -10.09 7.79
C SER A 9 -0.32 -10.55 6.85
N VAL A 10 0.06 -9.73 5.86
CA VAL A 10 1.12 -10.09 4.91
C VAL A 10 2.47 -10.24 5.61
N PHE A 11 2.84 -9.29 6.46
CA PHE A 11 4.11 -9.36 7.18
C PHE A 11 4.15 -10.45 8.23
N MET A 12 3.02 -10.77 8.88
CA MET A 12 2.93 -11.92 9.77
C MET A 12 3.16 -13.23 9.00
N ILE A 13 2.59 -13.40 7.81
CA ILE A 13 2.84 -14.60 6.98
C ILE A 13 4.32 -14.72 6.63
N ILE A 14 4.95 -13.62 6.19
CA ILE A 14 6.39 -13.59 5.92
C ILE A 14 7.19 -13.94 7.18
N GLY A 15 6.83 -13.35 8.32
CA GLY A 15 7.44 -13.62 9.61
C GLY A 15 7.34 -15.08 10.03
N VAL A 16 6.19 -15.72 9.83
CA VAL A 16 5.98 -17.15 10.11
C VAL A 16 6.84 -18.04 9.23
N ILE A 17 6.99 -17.70 7.94
CA ILE A 17 7.88 -18.45 7.03
C ILE A 17 9.34 -18.34 7.48
N ILE A 18 9.80 -17.13 7.80
CA ILE A 18 11.16 -16.90 8.31
C ILE A 18 11.37 -17.64 9.63
N PHE A 19 10.38 -17.60 10.53
CA PHE A 19 10.41 -18.34 11.78
C PHE A 19 10.57 -19.84 11.55
N ALA A 20 9.75 -20.42 10.66
CA ALA A 20 9.80 -21.85 10.37
C ALA A 20 11.17 -22.28 9.84
N ILE A 21 11.75 -21.51 8.91
CA ILE A 21 13.09 -21.76 8.37
C ILE A 21 14.14 -21.66 9.48
N GLY A 22 14.13 -20.56 10.24
CA GLY A 22 15.08 -20.35 11.33
C GLY A 22 14.98 -21.42 12.43
N PHE A 23 13.77 -21.84 12.76
CA PHE A 23 13.51 -22.89 13.73
C PHE A 23 14.06 -24.24 13.26
N VAL A 24 13.85 -24.61 12.00
CA VAL A 24 14.41 -25.85 11.43
C VAL A 24 15.94 -25.82 11.47
N LEU A 25 16.56 -24.69 11.10
CA LEU A 25 18.03 -24.54 11.17
C LEU A 25 18.55 -24.70 12.60
N LEU A 26 17.89 -24.08 13.59
CA LEU A 26 18.25 -24.23 15.00
C LEU A 26 18.04 -25.67 15.50
N ALA A 27 16.99 -26.36 15.04
CA ALA A 27 16.72 -27.74 15.45
C ALA A 27 17.74 -28.74 14.90
N ILE A 28 18.28 -28.48 13.70
CA ILE A 28 19.38 -29.26 13.11
C ILE A 28 20.66 -29.04 13.93
N ASP A 29 20.95 -27.79 14.28
CA ASP A 29 22.12 -27.41 15.07
C ASP A 29 21.85 -27.53 16.57
N LYS A 30 21.75 -28.78 17.04
CA LYS A 30 21.45 -29.17 18.43
C LYS A 30 22.29 -28.42 19.49
N THR A 31 23.45 -27.92 19.12
CA THR A 31 24.36 -27.12 19.96
C THR A 31 23.80 -25.75 20.33
N TYR A 32 23.04 -25.14 19.41
CA TYR A 32 22.48 -23.80 19.54
C TYR A 32 20.97 -23.79 19.78
N PHE A 33 20.31 -24.95 19.83
CA PHE A 33 18.91 -25.08 20.17
C PHE A 33 18.65 -24.75 21.66
N LYS A 34 18.71 -23.45 21.99
CA LYS A 34 18.37 -22.90 23.30
C LYS A 34 17.09 -22.10 23.16
N TRP A 35 16.20 -22.22 24.15
CA TRP A 35 14.95 -21.45 24.19
C TRP A 35 15.16 -19.94 24.05
N GLN A 36 16.27 -19.42 24.56
CA GLN A 36 16.69 -18.02 24.41
C GLN A 36 16.81 -17.59 22.94
N MET A 37 17.32 -18.46 22.06
CA MET A 37 17.44 -18.16 20.62
C MET A 37 16.08 -18.17 19.93
N VAL A 38 15.17 -19.06 20.33
CA VAL A 38 13.80 -19.08 19.78
C VAL A 38 13.04 -17.82 20.19
N ILE A 39 13.17 -17.39 21.45
CA ILE A 39 12.59 -16.14 21.93
C ILE A 39 13.19 -14.93 21.19
N ALA A 40 14.52 -14.91 20.99
CA ALA A 40 15.19 -13.85 20.24
C ALA A 40 14.71 -13.79 18.78
N LEU A 41 14.52 -14.94 18.13
CA LEU A 41 13.99 -15.02 16.77
C LEU A 41 12.55 -14.48 16.69
N LEU A 42 11.68 -14.88 17.63
CA LEU A 42 10.31 -14.33 17.72
C LEU A 42 10.31 -12.82 17.95
N ALA A 43 11.15 -12.33 18.87
CA ALA A 43 11.27 -10.91 19.16
C ALA A 43 11.73 -10.12 17.93
N ALA A 44 12.74 -10.62 17.20
CA ALA A 44 13.23 -10.01 15.96
C ALA A 44 12.13 -9.93 14.90
N ILE A 45 11.33 -10.98 14.74
CA ILE A 45 10.19 -10.99 13.82
C ILE A 45 9.14 -9.95 14.24
N CYS A 46 8.78 -9.88 15.52
CA CYS A 46 7.83 -8.87 16.01
C CYS A 46 8.35 -7.44 15.76
N ILE A 47 9.64 -7.19 16.04
CA ILE A 47 10.31 -5.90 15.80
C ILE A 47 10.36 -5.57 14.30
N TYR A 48 10.36 -6.55 13.41
CA TYR A 48 10.25 -6.31 11.97
C TYR A 48 8.80 -6.05 11.54
N VAL A 49 7.89 -6.94 11.91
CA VAL A 49 6.51 -6.97 11.41
C VAL A 49 5.74 -5.71 11.81
N PHE A 50 5.81 -5.30 13.08
CA PHE A 50 5.00 -4.18 13.58
C PHE A 50 5.40 -2.83 12.95
N PRO A 51 6.67 -2.39 13.03
CA PRO A 51 7.10 -1.13 12.42
C PRO A 51 6.89 -1.10 10.91
N MET A 52 7.17 -2.21 10.21
CA MET A 52 7.00 -2.26 8.76
C MET A 52 5.52 -2.17 8.35
N SER A 53 4.64 -2.84 9.09
CA SER A 53 3.19 -2.74 8.89
C SER A 53 2.67 -1.32 9.13
N LEU A 54 3.14 -0.66 10.19
CA LEU A 54 2.79 0.73 10.49
C LEU A 54 3.26 1.68 9.39
N TYR A 55 4.52 1.56 8.97
CA TYR A 55 5.13 2.39 7.95
C TYR A 55 4.39 2.29 6.61
N LEU A 56 4.17 1.07 6.10
CA LEU A 56 3.46 0.88 4.83
C LEU A 56 1.98 1.27 4.94
N SER A 57 1.32 0.97 6.06
CA SER A 57 -0.07 1.40 6.27
C SER A 57 -0.21 2.93 6.24
N SER A 58 0.75 3.65 6.82
CA SER A 58 0.76 5.12 6.82
C SER A 58 0.97 5.69 5.42
N ARG A 59 1.76 5.02 4.57
CA ARG A 59 1.96 5.43 3.17
C ARG A 59 0.79 5.08 2.26
N ALA A 60 0.07 4.00 2.57
CA ALA A 60 -1.08 3.53 1.83
C ALA A 60 -2.41 4.18 2.29
N SER A 61 -2.41 4.98 3.36
CA SER A 61 -3.60 5.73 3.77
C SER A 61 -4.02 6.71 2.68
N THR A 62 -5.33 6.87 2.50
CA THR A 62 -5.89 7.76 1.49
C THR A 62 -5.82 9.20 1.97
N VAL A 63 -5.46 10.11 1.07
CA VAL A 63 -5.49 11.56 1.25
C VAL A 63 -6.18 12.18 0.05
N GLU A 64 -6.90 13.26 0.29
CA GLU A 64 -7.59 14.01 -0.76
C GLU A 64 -6.69 15.15 -1.28
N VAL A 65 -6.72 15.34 -2.59
CA VAL A 65 -6.13 16.48 -3.29
C VAL A 65 -7.22 17.13 -4.12
N ARG A 66 -7.51 18.41 -3.83
CA ARG A 66 -8.46 19.20 -4.61
C ARG A 66 -7.70 19.94 -5.71
N ILE A 67 -8.20 19.86 -6.93
CA ILE A 67 -7.59 20.46 -8.12
C ILE A 67 -8.63 21.30 -8.86
N ASN A 68 -8.34 22.56 -9.17
CA ASN A 68 -9.26 23.44 -9.88
C ASN A 68 -9.31 23.11 -11.39
N LYS A 69 -10.49 23.15 -12.00
CA LYS A 69 -10.72 22.78 -13.41
C LYS A 69 -10.23 23.82 -14.45
N SER A 70 -9.28 24.69 -14.12
CA SER A 70 -8.87 25.79 -15.02
C SER A 70 -8.13 25.33 -16.28
N LYS A 71 -7.72 24.06 -16.38
CA LYS A 71 -6.92 23.52 -17.48
C LYS A 71 -7.73 22.50 -18.28
N ASN A 72 -7.92 22.75 -19.58
CA ASN A 72 -8.60 21.85 -20.53
C ASN A 72 -7.98 20.44 -20.64
N GLU A 73 -6.78 20.20 -20.10
CA GLU A 73 -6.08 18.90 -20.13
C GLU A 73 -6.00 18.19 -18.78
N LEU A 74 -6.76 18.63 -17.77
CA LEU A 74 -6.63 18.13 -16.40
C LEU A 74 -6.81 16.60 -16.32
N ILE A 75 -7.84 16.08 -16.99
CA ILE A 75 -8.21 14.67 -16.96
C ILE A 75 -7.12 13.81 -17.60
N ASN A 76 -6.57 14.24 -18.75
CA ASN A 76 -5.48 13.54 -19.42
C ASN A 76 -4.22 13.46 -18.54
N LYS A 77 -3.92 14.52 -17.78
CA LYS A 77 -2.79 14.53 -16.82
C LYS A 77 -3.04 13.61 -15.63
N ILE A 78 -4.28 13.55 -15.14
CA ILE A 78 -4.67 12.63 -14.06
C ILE A 78 -4.58 11.18 -14.54
N ASP A 79 -5.03 10.87 -15.76
CA ASP A 79 -4.87 9.56 -16.40
C ASP A 79 -3.38 9.19 -16.49
N ASP A 80 -2.55 10.06 -17.07
CA ASP A 80 -1.10 9.82 -17.23
C ASP A 80 -0.39 9.55 -15.89
N ILE A 81 -0.64 10.36 -14.86
CA ILE A 81 -0.06 10.15 -13.53
C ILE A 81 -0.53 8.83 -12.93
N SER A 82 -1.82 8.51 -13.08
CA SER A 82 -2.41 7.29 -12.51
C SER A 82 -1.83 6.03 -13.15
N PHE A 83 -1.69 6.01 -14.48
CA PHE A 83 -1.14 4.88 -15.22
C PHE A 83 0.39 4.80 -15.09
N ASN A 84 1.12 5.89 -15.35
CA ASN A 84 2.57 5.87 -15.53
C ASN A 84 3.35 6.11 -14.23
N LYS A 85 2.87 6.97 -13.33
CA LYS A 85 3.56 7.25 -12.05
C LYS A 85 3.06 6.38 -10.90
N CYS A 86 1.76 6.05 -10.89
CA CYS A 86 1.14 5.26 -9.82
C CYS A 86 0.95 3.78 -10.20
N ASN A 87 1.26 3.39 -11.43
CA ASN A 87 1.15 2.02 -11.96
C ASN A 87 -0.26 1.42 -11.79
N ARG A 88 -1.30 2.24 -11.95
CA ARG A 88 -2.70 1.82 -11.85
C ARG A 88 -3.22 1.44 -13.22
N LYS A 89 -2.99 0.19 -13.62
CA LYS A 89 -3.29 -0.31 -14.98
C LYS A 89 -4.77 -0.54 -15.27
N ASN A 90 -5.62 -0.58 -14.24
CA ASN A 90 -7.06 -0.79 -14.39
C ASN A 90 -7.81 0.51 -14.14
N LYS A 91 -8.65 0.94 -15.08
CA LYS A 91 -9.57 2.08 -14.95
C LYS A 91 -11.00 1.57 -14.97
N LYS A 92 -11.84 2.06 -14.07
CA LYS A 92 -13.27 1.77 -14.02
C LYS A 92 -14.03 3.04 -13.72
N GLU A 93 -15.04 3.33 -14.51
CA GLU A 93 -15.95 4.44 -14.28
C GLU A 93 -17.19 3.93 -13.53
N VAL A 94 -17.58 4.64 -12.47
CA VAL A 94 -18.74 4.34 -11.63
C VAL A 94 -19.49 5.65 -11.38
N GLY A 95 -20.49 5.93 -12.22
CA GLY A 95 -21.22 7.20 -12.17
C GLY A 95 -20.31 8.38 -12.51
N LYS A 96 -20.17 9.34 -11.58
CA LYS A 96 -19.26 10.50 -11.72
C LYS A 96 -17.85 10.26 -11.17
N GLU A 97 -17.55 9.03 -10.73
CA GLU A 97 -16.24 8.67 -10.19
C GLU A 97 -15.45 7.81 -11.18
N THR A 98 -14.17 8.13 -11.32
CA THR A 98 -13.21 7.29 -12.03
C THR A 98 -12.26 6.65 -11.01
N ILE A 99 -12.19 5.33 -11.02
CA ILE A 99 -11.38 4.53 -10.09
C ILE A 99 -10.23 3.88 -10.85
N TYR A 100 -9.00 4.16 -10.42
CA TYR A 100 -7.78 3.54 -10.92
C TYR A 100 -7.23 2.57 -9.89
N SER A 101 -7.02 1.32 -10.31
CA SER A 101 -6.56 0.23 -9.44
C SER A 101 -5.37 -0.50 -10.04
N ALA A 102 -4.66 -1.27 -9.19
CA ALA A 102 -3.58 -2.12 -9.65
C ALA A 102 -4.10 -3.25 -10.57
N ALA A 103 -3.24 -3.77 -11.45
CA ALA A 103 -3.57 -4.88 -12.34
C ALA A 103 -3.95 -6.15 -11.56
N ASP A 104 -3.09 -6.55 -10.64
CA ASP A 104 -3.24 -7.82 -9.91
C ASP A 104 -4.22 -7.70 -8.75
N LYS A 105 -5.04 -8.75 -8.56
CA LYS A 105 -6.02 -8.81 -7.45
C LYS A 105 -5.36 -8.64 -6.08
N PHE A 106 -4.19 -9.24 -5.87
CA PHE A 106 -3.46 -9.11 -4.61
C PHE A 106 -2.96 -7.68 -4.37
N SER A 107 -2.34 -7.07 -5.38
CA SER A 107 -1.87 -5.68 -5.33
C SER A 107 -3.02 -4.69 -5.15
N ALA A 108 -4.17 -4.94 -5.81
CA ALA A 108 -5.38 -4.15 -5.68
C ALA A 108 -6.03 -4.31 -4.30
N TRP A 109 -5.93 -5.50 -3.68
CA TRP A 109 -6.37 -5.71 -2.31
C TRP A 109 -5.44 -5.03 -1.30
N LEU A 110 -4.12 -5.08 -1.52
CA LEU A 110 -3.13 -4.54 -0.60
C LEU A 110 -3.09 -3.00 -0.61
N THR A 111 -3.24 -2.40 -1.79
CA THR A 111 -3.12 -0.95 -1.99
C THR A 111 -4.49 -0.31 -2.21
N ASN A 112 -4.72 0.88 -1.63
CA ASN A 112 -5.94 1.63 -1.92
C ASN A 112 -5.92 2.16 -3.36
N PRO A 113 -7.07 2.20 -4.05
CA PRO A 113 -7.16 2.74 -5.40
C PRO A 113 -6.95 4.25 -5.40
N VAL A 114 -6.70 4.81 -6.57
CA VAL A 114 -6.87 6.24 -6.82
C VAL A 114 -8.32 6.46 -7.26
N LYS A 115 -9.04 7.38 -6.63
CA LYS A 115 -10.37 7.75 -7.09
C LYS A 115 -10.39 9.21 -7.48
N VAL A 116 -11.16 9.51 -8.51
CA VAL A 116 -11.29 10.84 -9.08
C VAL A 116 -12.77 11.14 -9.15
N SER A 117 -13.22 12.15 -8.41
CA SER A 117 -14.61 12.58 -8.38
C SER A 117 -14.71 13.94 -9.06
N ASP A 118 -15.53 13.99 -10.11
CA ASP A 118 -15.66 15.16 -10.96
C ASP A 118 -16.79 16.08 -10.48
N HIS A 119 -16.46 17.34 -10.13
CA HIS A 119 -17.40 18.38 -9.73
C HIS A 119 -17.35 19.57 -10.69
N ASP A 120 -18.36 20.44 -10.71
CA ASP A 120 -18.50 21.44 -11.77
C ASP A 120 -17.30 22.40 -11.89
N GLU A 121 -16.69 22.81 -10.77
CA GLU A 121 -15.57 23.76 -10.75
C GLU A 121 -14.21 23.13 -10.36
N TYR A 122 -14.22 21.92 -9.80
CA TYR A 122 -13.03 21.27 -9.25
C TYR A 122 -13.10 19.76 -9.38
N VAL A 123 -11.94 19.12 -9.24
CA VAL A 123 -11.79 17.67 -9.20
C VAL A 123 -11.22 17.28 -7.83
N ILE A 124 -11.82 16.29 -7.18
CA ILE A 124 -11.27 15.68 -5.97
C ILE A 124 -10.56 14.40 -6.40
N VAL A 125 -9.28 14.28 -6.04
CA VAL A 125 -8.48 13.08 -6.26
C VAL A 125 -8.13 12.46 -4.91
N GLU A 126 -8.74 11.33 -4.59
CA GLU A 126 -8.39 10.49 -3.45
C GLU A 126 -7.22 9.58 -3.83
N VAL A 127 -6.07 9.74 -3.20
CA VAL A 127 -4.86 8.97 -3.52
C VAL A 127 -4.21 8.41 -2.27
N PRO A 128 -3.48 7.29 -2.36
CA PRO A 128 -2.54 6.91 -1.32
C PRO A 128 -1.54 8.03 -1.02
N LYS A 129 -1.24 8.27 0.26
CA LYS A 129 -0.34 9.33 0.73
C LYS A 129 1.03 9.31 0.03
N ALA A 130 1.53 8.12 -0.31
CA ALA A 130 2.76 7.95 -1.08
C ALA A 130 2.75 8.65 -2.46
N TYR A 131 1.58 8.78 -3.08
CA TYR A 131 1.39 9.37 -4.42
C TYR A 131 0.95 10.83 -4.39
N LYS A 132 0.63 11.38 -3.20
CA LYS A 132 0.15 12.77 -3.04
C LYS A 132 0.99 13.78 -3.83
N LYS A 133 2.32 13.66 -3.76
CA LYS A 133 3.27 14.58 -4.41
C LYS A 133 3.05 14.76 -5.92
N TYR A 134 2.54 13.74 -6.61
CA TYR A 134 2.33 13.81 -8.06
C TYR A 134 1.06 14.59 -8.42
N TYR A 135 0.06 14.61 -7.55
CA TYR A 135 -1.20 15.31 -7.79
C TYR A 135 -1.17 16.72 -7.21
N THR A 136 -0.36 16.98 -6.17
CA THR A 136 -0.20 18.34 -5.63
C THR A 136 0.43 19.31 -6.64
N SER A 137 1.21 18.84 -7.61
CA SER A 137 1.72 19.71 -8.69
C SER A 137 0.65 20.14 -9.70
N LEU A 138 -0.53 19.52 -9.64
CA LEU A 138 -1.67 19.87 -10.51
C LEU A 138 -2.68 20.78 -9.83
N ALA A 139 -2.74 20.77 -8.50
CA ALA A 139 -3.58 21.63 -7.67
C ALA A 139 -3.17 23.10 -7.79
#